data_AF-A0A9E6R6M2-F1
#
_entry.id   AF-A0A9E6R6M2-F1
#
_cell.length_a   1.000
_cell.length_b   1.000
_cell.length_c   1.000
_cell.angle_alpha   90.00
_cell.angle_beta   90.00
_cell.angle_gamma   90.00
#
_symmetry.space_group_name_H-M   'P 1'
#
loop_
_entity.id
_entity.type
_entity.pdbx_description
1 polymer ?
#
loop_
_entity_poly.entity_id
_entity_poly.type
_entity_poly.pdbx_seq_one_letter_code
_entity_poly.pdbx_strand_id
1 'polypeptide(L)'
;MTWTADSDSSALSFGRAPADEDLDIGSFFEAQPTIEWRLGADGRPAAAIVRYRVGRSVGKLTESRLVVYRLEPGGRSCIMGDVVEPQANVKARALSDGLAGDFRCGSSKRVAR
;
A
#
# COMPACT_ATOMS: atom_id res chain seq x y z
N MET A 1 9.41 11.59 -9.95
CA MET A 1 8.50 10.86 -9.05
C MET A 1 8.37 11.71 -7.81
N THR A 2 7.19 12.30 -7.59
CA THR A 2 6.96 13.21 -6.45
C THR A 2 6.28 12.37 -5.36
N TRP A 3 6.82 12.42 -4.15
CA TRP A 3 6.22 11.79 -2.99
C TRP A 3 5.95 12.88 -1.95
N THR A 4 4.71 12.95 -1.48
CA THR A 4 4.29 13.84 -0.40
C THR A 4 3.71 12.95 0.68
N ALA A 5 4.40 12.85 1.81
CA ALA A 5 3.76 12.48 3.07
C ALA A 5 3.87 13.68 4.00
N ASP A 6 2.83 14.51 4.01
CA ASP A 6 2.67 15.43 5.12
C ASP A 6 2.33 14.63 6.37
N SER A 7 2.80 15.08 7.53
CA SER A 7 2.65 14.43 8.83
C SER A 7 1.19 14.21 9.27
N ASP A 8 0.22 14.80 8.57
CA ASP A 8 -1.22 14.63 8.77
C ASP A 8 -1.93 13.96 7.56
N SER A 9 -1.18 13.50 6.55
CA SER A 9 -1.75 12.86 5.36
C SER A 9 -2.09 11.40 5.65
N SER A 10 -3.38 11.10 5.74
CA SER A 10 -3.92 9.75 5.69
C SER A 10 -3.78 9.12 4.30
N ALA A 11 -3.67 9.92 3.24
CA ALA A 11 -3.58 9.45 1.86
C ALA A 11 -2.14 9.44 1.34
N LEU A 12 -1.69 8.28 0.84
CA LEU A 12 -0.47 8.16 0.04
C LEU A 12 -0.85 8.01 -1.43
N SER A 13 -0.28 8.85 -2.28
CA SER A 13 -0.41 8.73 -3.73
C SER A 13 0.93 8.33 -4.34
N PHE A 14 0.92 7.28 -5.17
CA PHE A 14 2.09 6.92 -5.97
C PHE A 14 1.83 7.23 -7.45
N GLY A 15 2.71 8.04 -8.04
CA GLY A 15 2.66 8.35 -9.47
C GLY A 15 2.00 9.69 -9.79
N ARG A 16 1.51 9.81 -11.03
CA ARG A 16 0.87 11.03 -11.56
C ARG A 16 -0.65 11.00 -11.47
N ALA A 17 -1.22 9.81 -11.38
CA ALA A 17 -2.61 9.60 -11.02
C ALA A 17 -2.64 9.15 -9.55
N PRO A 18 -3.50 9.74 -8.70
CA PRO A 18 -3.73 9.19 -7.38
C PRO A 18 -4.21 7.74 -7.51
N ALA A 19 -4.04 6.94 -6.45
CA ALA A 19 -4.64 5.62 -6.45
C ALA A 19 -6.13 5.76 -6.75
N ASP A 20 -6.64 5.01 -7.73
CA ASP A 20 -8.03 5.12 -8.22
C ASP A 20 -9.07 4.69 -7.16
N GLU A 21 -8.67 4.49 -5.90
CA GLU A 21 -9.49 3.83 -4.91
C GLU A 21 -9.25 4.29 -3.48
N ASP A 22 -10.33 4.31 -2.69
CA ASP A 22 -10.30 4.59 -1.26
C ASP A 22 -9.59 3.47 -0.48
N LEU A 23 -8.85 3.90 0.55
CA LEU A 23 -8.17 3.02 1.48
C LEU A 23 -9.12 2.61 2.62
N ASP A 24 -9.80 1.47 2.45
CA ASP A 24 -10.72 0.93 3.45
C ASP A 24 -10.02 -0.04 4.41
N ILE A 25 -9.20 0.51 5.31
CA ILE A 25 -8.45 -0.28 6.31
C ILE A 25 -8.87 0.03 7.74
N GLY A 26 -9.92 0.85 7.93
CA GLY A 26 -10.41 1.30 9.23
C GLY A 26 -10.89 2.76 9.20
N SER A 27 -11.52 3.20 10.30
CA SER A 27 -12.10 4.56 10.38
C SER A 27 -11.06 5.67 10.53
N PHE A 28 -9.95 5.37 11.21
CA PHE A 28 -8.83 6.30 11.36
C PHE A 28 -7.53 5.55 11.13
N PHE A 29 -6.67 6.11 10.27
CA PHE A 29 -5.39 5.54 9.97
C PHE A 29 -4.35 6.61 9.64
N GLU A 30 -3.09 6.27 9.91
CA GLU A 30 -1.93 7.12 9.68
C GLU A 30 -0.83 6.31 9.00
N ALA A 31 -0.34 6.82 7.87
CA ALA A 31 0.80 6.25 7.17
C ALA A 31 2.07 6.44 7.98
N GLN A 32 2.83 5.37 8.17
CA GLN A 32 4.14 5.43 8.80
C GLN A 32 5.19 5.86 7.77
N PRO A 33 6.31 6.49 8.21
CA PRO A 33 7.26 7.14 7.30
C PRO A 33 8.08 6.17 6.43
N THR A 34 8.04 4.87 6.73
CA THR A 34 8.84 3.88 6.01
C THR A 34 8.04 3.24 4.87
N ILE A 35 8.59 3.34 3.66
CA ILE A 35 8.11 2.64 2.48
C ILE A 35 9.13 1.57 2.10
N GLU A 36 8.67 0.33 2.00
CA GLU A 36 9.46 -0.76 1.41
C GLU A 36 9.13 -0.89 -0.07
N TRP A 37 10.13 -0.70 -0.93
CA TRP A 37 9.98 -0.80 -2.38
C TRP A 37 10.29 -2.19 -2.87
N ARG A 38 9.49 -2.69 -3.81
CA ARG A 38 9.73 -3.96 -4.51
C ARG A 38 9.97 -3.68 -5.98
N LEU A 39 11.11 -4.12 -6.48
CA LEU A 39 11.53 -3.88 -7.86
C LEU A 39 11.00 -4.98 -8.78
N GLY A 40 10.57 -4.58 -9.97
CA GLY A 40 10.26 -5.50 -11.07
C GLY A 40 11.52 -5.97 -11.79
N ALA A 41 11.34 -6.84 -12.78
CA ALA A 41 12.44 -7.40 -13.58
C ALA A 41 13.22 -6.34 -14.38
N ASP A 42 12.60 -5.19 -14.66
CA ASP A 42 13.22 -4.04 -15.32
C ASP A 42 14.01 -3.14 -14.36
N GLY A 43 14.13 -3.53 -13.09
CA GLY A 43 14.81 -2.77 -12.04
C GLY A 43 14.03 -1.55 -11.55
N ARG A 44 12.80 -1.33 -12.02
CA ARG A 44 11.95 -0.21 -11.58
C ARG A 44 11.01 -0.65 -10.46
N PRO A 45 10.58 0.26 -9.56
CA PRO A 45 9.58 -0.06 -8.55
C PRO A 45 8.29 -0.59 -9.19
N ALA A 46 7.92 -1.82 -8.89
CA ALA A 46 6.69 -2.48 -9.34
C ALA A 46 5.63 -2.54 -8.23
N ALA A 47 6.05 -2.47 -6.97
CA ALA A 47 5.16 -2.41 -5.83
C ALA A 47 5.80 -1.65 -4.66
N ALA A 48 4.94 -1.17 -3.75
CA ALA A 48 5.34 -0.55 -2.50
C ALA A 48 4.56 -1.17 -1.35
N ILE A 49 5.21 -1.38 -0.22
CA ILE A 49 4.59 -1.84 1.02
C ILE A 49 4.70 -0.69 2.02
N VAL A 50 3.57 -0.27 2.58
CA VAL A 50 3.53 0.82 3.55
C VAL A 50 2.80 0.38 4.80
N ARG A 51 3.36 0.74 5.96
CA ARG A 51 2.75 0.47 7.25
C ARG A 51 1.78 1.57 7.62
N TYR A 52 0.61 1.19 8.08
CA TYR A 52 -0.39 2.05 8.67
C TYR A 52 -0.58 1.70 10.14
N ARG A 53 -0.75 2.73 10.97
CA ARG A 53 -1.34 2.62 12.29
C ARG A 53 -2.84 2.84 12.14
N VAL A 54 -3.66 1.96 12.69
CA VAL A 54 -5.13 1.99 12.51
C VAL A 54 -5.82 1.97 13.87
N GLY A 55 -6.96 2.67 13.99
CA GLY A 55 -7.74 2.69 15.22
C GLY A 55 -9.17 3.22 15.04
N ARG A 56 -9.86 3.32 16.19
CA ARG A 56 -11.26 3.76 16.27
C ARG A 56 -11.43 5.27 16.46
N SER A 57 -10.35 5.97 16.81
CA SER A 57 -10.34 7.44 16.98
C SER A 57 -8.95 7.99 16.77
N VAL A 58 -8.87 9.29 16.45
CA VAL A 58 -7.61 10.05 16.46
C VAL A 58 -6.94 9.89 17.84
N GLY A 59 -5.62 9.64 17.84
CA GLY A 59 -4.83 9.41 19.06
C GLY A 59 -4.93 8.01 19.68
N LYS A 60 -5.76 7.10 19.14
CA LYS A 60 -5.87 5.69 19.58
C LYS A 60 -5.70 4.70 18.43
N LEU A 61 -4.61 4.85 17.68
CA LEU A 61 -4.21 3.93 16.63
C LEU A 61 -3.44 2.76 17.25
N THR A 62 -4.11 1.62 17.48
CA THR A 62 -3.55 0.47 18.23
C THR A 62 -3.19 -0.71 17.33
N GLU A 63 -3.82 -0.81 16.16
CA GLU A 63 -3.55 -1.84 15.17
C GLU A 63 -2.43 -1.40 14.22
N SER A 64 -1.69 -2.38 13.70
CA SER A 64 -0.76 -2.15 12.60
C SER A 64 -1.16 -2.99 11.40
N ARG A 65 -1.25 -2.34 10.25
CA ARG A 65 -1.55 -2.96 8.95
C ARG A 65 -0.47 -2.62 7.95
N LEU A 66 -0.12 -3.54 7.07
CA LEU A 66 0.72 -3.24 5.91
C LEU A 66 -0.17 -3.26 4.68
N VAL A 67 -0.17 -2.15 3.95
CA VAL A 67 -0.88 -2.03 2.67
C VAL A 67 0.13 -2.21 1.56
N VAL A 68 -0.23 -3.04 0.59
CA VAL A 68 0.60 -3.33 -0.57
C VAL A 68 0.00 -2.65 -1.79
N TYR A 69 0.78 -1.80 -2.44
CA TYR A 69 0.42 -1.05 -3.62
C TYR A 69 1.08 -1.64 -4.86
N ARG A 70 0.34 -1.70 -5.97
CA ARG A 70 0.88 -1.95 -7.32
C ARG A 70 1.28 -0.61 -7.94
N LEU A 71 2.44 -0.57 -8.60
CA LEU A 71 2.98 0.60 -9.29
C LEU A 71 3.14 0.31 -10.79
N GLU A 72 2.18 0.70 -11.62
CA GLU A 72 2.24 0.42 -13.06
C GLU A 72 3.21 1.37 -13.79
N PRO A 73 3.90 0.91 -14.86
CA PRO A 73 4.82 1.74 -15.65
C PRO A 73 4.24 3.04 -16.24
N GLY A 74 2.92 3.19 -16.27
CA GLY A 74 2.21 4.41 -16.69
C GLY A 74 1.99 5.44 -15.59
N GLY A 75 2.48 5.18 -14.36
CA GLY A 75 2.29 6.08 -13.22
C GLY A 75 0.91 6.00 -12.56
N ARG A 76 0.14 4.95 -12.88
CA ARG A 76 -1.05 4.52 -12.14
C ARG A 76 -0.63 3.66 -10.95
N SER A 77 -1.34 3.80 -9.83
CA SER A 77 -1.20 2.91 -8.68
C SER A 77 -2.56 2.45 -8.16
N CYS A 78 -2.59 1.31 -7.47
CA CYS A 78 -3.79 0.78 -6.82
C CYS A 78 -3.41 -0.12 -5.65
N ILE A 79 -4.37 -0.45 -4.81
CA ILE A 79 -4.17 -1.30 -3.65
C ILE A 79 -4.30 -2.77 -4.09
N MET A 80 -3.25 -3.56 -3.89
CA MET A 80 -3.30 -5.01 -4.10
C MET A 80 -3.95 -5.73 -2.93
N GLY A 81 -3.75 -5.21 -1.72
CA GLY A 81 -4.32 -5.76 -0.48
C GLY A 81 -3.68 -5.15 0.76
N ASP A 82 -4.25 -5.47 1.92
CA ASP A 82 -3.68 -5.18 3.23
C ASP A 82 -3.48 -6.46 4.05
N VAL A 83 -2.53 -6.42 4.98
CA VAL A 83 -2.24 -7.55 5.87
C VAL A 83 -2.04 -7.09 7.31
N VAL A 84 -2.56 -7.89 8.24
CA VAL A 84 -2.42 -7.73 9.69
C VAL A 84 -1.44 -8.74 10.27
N GLU A 85 -1.02 -8.49 11.51
CA GLU A 85 -0.25 -9.46 12.31
C GLU A 85 -1.03 -10.77 12.57
N PRO A 86 -0.34 -11.88 12.87
CA PRO A 86 1.12 -12.03 12.95
C PRO A 86 1.78 -12.19 11.56
N GLN A 87 3.09 -11.92 11.53
CA GLN A 87 3.96 -12.07 10.36
C GLN A 87 3.56 -11.15 9.18
N ALA A 88 3.04 -9.96 9.49
CA ALA A 88 2.54 -9.04 8.47
C ALA A 88 3.59 -8.75 7.38
N ASN A 89 4.86 -8.54 7.76
CA ASN A 89 5.94 -8.27 6.81
C ASN A 89 6.15 -9.41 5.81
N VAL A 90 6.15 -10.67 6.28
CA VAL A 90 6.37 -11.84 5.42
C VAL A 90 5.21 -12.00 4.44
N LYS A 91 3.97 -11.84 4.93
CA LYS A 91 2.76 -11.91 4.10
C LYS A 91 2.70 -10.78 3.07
N ALA A 92 3.04 -9.55 3.45
CA ALA A 92 3.07 -8.41 2.55
C ALA A 92 4.09 -8.59 1.42
N ARG A 93 5.28 -9.10 1.75
CA ARG A 93 6.32 -9.42 0.76
C ARG A 93 5.87 -10.54 -0.17
N ALA A 94 5.31 -11.62 0.37
CA ALA A 94 4.80 -12.72 -0.44
C ALA A 94 3.67 -12.27 -1.39
N LEU A 95 2.77 -11.41 -0.93
CA LEU A 95 1.72 -10.81 -1.76
C LEU A 95 2.35 -10.00 -2.90
N SER A 96 3.29 -9.12 -2.57
CA SER A 96 3.95 -8.26 -3.56
C SER A 96 4.73 -9.07 -4.59
N ASP A 97 5.59 -9.98 -4.13
CA ASP A 97 6.46 -10.78 -5.00
C ASP A 97 5.66 -11.77 -5.85
N GLY A 98 4.54 -12.29 -5.33
CA GLY A 98 3.68 -13.24 -6.04
C GLY A 98 2.67 -12.61 -7.02
N LEU A 99 2.24 -11.37 -6.78
CA LEU A 99 1.16 -10.74 -7.57
C LEU A 99 1.59 -9.54 -8.41
N ALA A 100 2.70 -8.86 -8.07
CA ALA A 100 3.05 -7.58 -8.73
C ALA A 100 3.27 -7.70 -10.25
N GLY A 101 3.59 -8.89 -10.77
CA GLY A 101 3.70 -9.13 -12.22
C GLY A 101 2.36 -9.08 -12.94
N ASP A 102 1.34 -9.74 -12.39
CA ASP A 102 0.07 -10.01 -13.09
C ASP A 102 -1.10 -9.16 -12.59
N PHE A 103 -0.95 -8.51 -11.43
CA PHE A 103 -1.98 -7.65 -10.87
C PHE A 103 -2.13 -6.38 -11.71
N ARG A 104 -3.32 -6.24 -12.30
CA ARG A 104 -3.74 -5.09 -13.12
C ARG A 104 -4.69 -4.19 -12.35
N CYS A 105 -4.32 -2.92 -12.21
CA CYS A 105 -5.14 -1.93 -11.53
C CYS A 105 -6.49 -1.75 -12.24
N GLY A 106 -7.58 -1.66 -11.46
CA GLY A 106 -8.95 -1.53 -11.96
C GLY A 106 -9.55 -2.80 -12.57
N SER A 107 -8.80 -3.91 -12.65
CA SER A 107 -9.28 -5.19 -13.20
C SER A 107 -9.14 -6.35 -12.21
N SER A 108 -8.06 -6.36 -11.44
CA SER A 108 -7.78 -7.43 -10.47
C SER A 108 -8.51 -7.15 -9.16
N LYS A 109 -9.10 -8.20 -8.57
CA LYS A 109 -9.70 -8.09 -7.24
C LYS A 109 -8.59 -7.98 -6.19
N ARG A 110 -8.78 -7.06 -5.23
CA ARG A 110 -7.89 -6.95 -4.08
C ARG A 110 -7.88 -8.25 -3.30
N VAL A 111 -6.72 -8.59 -2.76
CA VAL A 111 -6.57 -9.67 -1.79
C VAL A 111 -6.83 -9.07 -0.42
N ALA A 112 -8.07 -9.20 0.06
CA ALA A 112 -8.45 -8.82 1.42
C ALA A 112 -8.21 -10.01 2.37
N ARG A 113 -7.59 -9.76 3.53
CA ARG A 113 -7.58 -10.70 4.66
C ARG A 113 -7.54 -10.00 6.02
#